data_AF-M0P6S8-F1
#
_entry.id   AF-M0P6S8-F1
#
_cell.length_a   1.000
_cell.length_b   1.000
_cell.length_c   1.000
_cell.angle_alpha   90.00
_cell.angle_beta   90.00
_cell.angle_gamma   90.00
#
_symmetry.space_group_name_H-M   'P 1'
#
loop_
_entity.id
_entity.type
_entity.pdbx_description
1 polymer ?
#
loop_
_entity_poly.entity_id
_entity_poly.type
_entity_poly.pdbx_seq_one_letter_code
_entity_poly.pdbx_strand_id
1 'polypeptide(L)'
;MAPTRRALLGSAALGVVGALAGCSGASDSEAESARPQTRGTETDPTVVKPRNPAGESVLLDGSEATDENEPARIGRELVTSADRADELLVAEGVSDADRERVRSFLDETDYDAETVYVSPAGILSCQRLEIHSVSWQPGRVEYEYCRELRPPDKACEAGTRVTLALIFRLPAVLDDRLRGSGSSGRSPCRTTDTEYAVIDGNATVTGNATAADEWGDF
;
A
#
# COMPACT_ATOMS: atom_id res chain seq x y z
N MET A 1 -34.69 -30.97 -0.37
CA MET A 1 -35.44 -31.60 0.73
C MET A 1 -34.92 -31.02 2.04
N ALA A 2 -35.72 -30.21 2.72
CA ALA A 2 -35.41 -29.77 4.09
C ALA A 2 -35.56 -30.94 5.06
N PRO A 3 -34.91 -30.89 6.24
CA PRO A 3 -35.76 -30.77 7.41
C PRO A 3 -35.20 -29.92 8.57
N THR A 4 -36.15 -29.19 9.17
CA THR A 4 -36.37 -28.94 10.61
C THR A 4 -35.36 -28.17 11.44
N ARG A 5 -35.77 -26.92 11.71
CA ARG A 5 -35.35 -26.03 12.80
C ARG A 5 -35.66 -26.66 14.17
N ARG A 6 -34.69 -26.63 15.09
CA ARG A 6 -34.92 -26.87 16.52
C ARG A 6 -34.71 -25.58 17.30
N ALA A 7 -35.79 -25.16 17.93
CA ALA A 7 -35.89 -24.03 18.83
C ALA A 7 -35.29 -24.38 20.21
N LEU A 8 -34.62 -23.41 20.83
CA LEU A 8 -34.48 -23.33 22.28
C LEU A 8 -34.81 -21.90 22.69
N LEU A 9 -36.04 -21.71 23.17
CA LEU A 9 -36.47 -20.54 23.93
C LEU A 9 -36.06 -20.79 25.39
N GLY A 10 -35.11 -20.01 25.89
CA GLY A 10 -34.75 -19.94 27.30
C GLY A 10 -35.50 -18.81 27.98
N SER A 11 -36.37 -19.16 28.91
CA SER A 11 -37.27 -18.25 29.63
C SER A 11 -36.58 -17.43 30.72
N ALA A 12 -36.95 -16.14 30.77
CA ALA A 12 -37.23 -15.27 31.92
C ALA A 12 -36.38 -15.32 33.22
N ALA A 13 -35.93 -14.14 33.64
CA ALA A 13 -35.97 -13.73 35.05
C ALA A 13 -36.14 -12.21 35.18
N LEU A 14 -37.11 -11.80 36.00
CA LEU A 14 -37.43 -10.42 36.39
C LEU A 14 -36.56 -9.96 37.56
N GLY A 15 -36.27 -8.66 37.62
CA GLY A 15 -36.18 -7.93 38.90
C GLY A 15 -34.94 -7.03 39.06
N VAL A 16 -35.18 -5.72 39.14
CA VAL A 16 -34.97 -4.83 40.30
C VAL A 16 -34.77 -3.39 39.81
N VAL A 17 -35.63 -2.48 40.28
CA VAL A 17 -35.49 -1.03 40.13
C VAL A 17 -34.40 -0.56 41.08
N GLY A 18 -33.32 -0.03 40.54
CA GLY A 18 -32.26 0.66 41.28
C GLY A 18 -31.92 1.96 40.59
N ALA A 19 -32.31 3.09 41.19
CA ALA A 19 -31.86 4.41 40.76
C ALA A 19 -30.46 4.66 41.35
N LEU A 20 -29.43 4.59 40.50
CA LEU A 20 -28.09 5.08 40.76
C LEU A 20 -27.60 5.81 39.50
N ALA A 21 -27.12 7.04 39.69
CA ALA A 21 -26.48 7.82 38.65
C ALA A 21 -25.24 7.06 38.11
N GLY A 22 -25.17 6.88 36.78
CA GLY A 22 -24.08 6.16 36.16
C GLY A 22 -24.12 6.27 34.64
N CYS A 23 -23.22 7.08 34.10
CA CYS A 23 -22.90 7.18 32.69
C CYS A 23 -22.54 5.79 32.14
N SER A 24 -23.28 5.29 31.15
CA SER A 24 -22.79 4.24 30.27
C SER A 24 -23.50 4.36 28.93
N GLY A 25 -22.77 4.91 27.96
CA GLY A 25 -23.14 4.77 26.55
C GLY A 25 -22.96 3.31 26.19
N ALA A 26 -24.07 2.58 26.11
CA ALA A 26 -24.12 1.36 25.34
C ALA A 26 -24.05 1.79 23.88
N SER A 27 -22.85 1.76 23.30
CA SER A 27 -22.73 1.69 21.85
C SER A 27 -23.08 0.26 21.48
N ASP A 28 -24.35 0.03 21.16
CA ASP A 28 -24.75 -1.09 20.34
C ASP A 28 -23.91 -1.00 19.07
N SER A 29 -22.84 -1.80 19.00
CA SER A 29 -22.17 -2.09 17.74
C SER A 29 -23.10 -3.05 17.00
N GLU A 30 -24.21 -2.50 16.52
CA GLU A 30 -24.93 -3.07 15.41
C GLU A 30 -23.88 -3.25 14.32
N ALA A 31 -23.74 -4.47 13.81
CA ALA A 31 -23.02 -4.72 12.58
C ALA A 31 -23.78 -3.95 11.49
N GLU A 32 -23.46 -2.65 11.35
CA GLU A 32 -23.90 -1.84 10.23
C GLU A 32 -23.48 -2.61 8.99
N SER A 33 -24.47 -3.00 8.20
CA SER A 33 -24.23 -3.35 6.81
C SER A 33 -23.51 -2.16 6.21
N ALA A 34 -22.19 -2.28 6.05
CA ALA A 34 -21.30 -1.18 5.74
C ALA A 34 -21.72 -0.59 4.38
N ARG A 35 -22.45 0.52 4.43
CA ARG A 35 -22.70 1.30 3.22
C ARG A 35 -21.33 1.79 2.73
N PRO A 36 -21.00 1.67 1.44
CA PRO A 36 -19.75 2.19 0.91
C PRO A 36 -19.54 3.64 1.36
N GLN A 37 -18.49 3.89 2.14
CA GLN A 37 -18.26 5.21 2.69
C GLN A 37 -17.54 6.07 1.65
N THR A 38 -18.24 7.09 1.13
CA THR A 38 -17.68 8.01 0.12
C THR A 38 -16.48 8.83 0.60
N ARG A 39 -16.22 8.82 1.92
CA ARG A 39 -15.05 9.42 2.57
C ARG A 39 -14.58 8.49 3.69
N GLY A 40 -13.27 8.36 3.85
CA GLY A 40 -12.68 7.57 4.93
C GLY A 40 -11.17 7.73 5.02
N THR A 41 -10.60 7.11 6.03
CA THR A 41 -9.15 6.97 6.23
C THR A 41 -8.87 5.57 6.74
N GLU A 42 -7.87 4.91 6.16
CA GLU A 42 -7.33 3.64 6.62
C GLU A 42 -5.88 3.87 7.10
N THR A 43 -5.55 3.38 8.29
CA THR A 43 -4.23 3.55 8.95
C THR A 43 -3.30 2.35 8.78
N ASP A 44 -3.79 1.26 8.20
CA ASP A 44 -2.95 0.15 7.72
C ASP A 44 -3.46 -0.32 6.36
N PRO A 45 -3.28 0.50 5.31
CA PRO A 45 -3.91 0.22 4.03
C PRO A 45 -3.27 -0.96 3.32
N THR A 46 -4.12 -1.79 2.71
CA THR A 46 -3.64 -2.84 1.81
C THR A 46 -3.06 -2.18 0.55
N VAL A 47 -1.74 -2.30 0.38
CA VAL A 47 -1.01 -1.63 -0.71
C VAL A 47 0.08 -2.52 -1.29
N VAL A 48 0.09 -2.64 -2.62
CA VAL A 48 1.21 -3.26 -3.35
C VAL A 48 2.16 -2.17 -3.84
N LYS A 49 3.47 -2.45 -3.79
CA LYS A 49 4.54 -1.49 -4.09
C LYS A 49 5.55 -2.02 -5.13
N PRO A 50 5.11 -2.53 -6.31
CA PRO A 50 6.00 -3.00 -7.37
C PRO A 50 7.03 -1.93 -7.77
N ARG A 51 8.25 -2.37 -8.11
CA ARG A 51 9.37 -1.48 -8.46
C ARG A 51 9.89 -1.75 -9.88
N ASN A 52 10.09 -0.67 -10.64
CA ASN A 52 10.87 -0.69 -11.88
C ASN A 52 12.26 -0.06 -11.64
N PRO A 53 13.34 -0.86 -11.64
CA PRO A 53 14.70 -0.40 -11.39
C PRO A 53 15.27 0.50 -12.50
N ALA A 54 14.73 0.46 -13.71
CA ALA A 54 15.14 1.33 -14.82
C ALA A 54 14.62 2.78 -14.66
N GLY A 55 13.75 3.04 -13.68
CA GLY A 55 13.13 4.35 -13.49
C GLY A 55 11.94 4.64 -14.43
N GLU A 56 11.59 3.69 -15.30
CA GLU A 56 10.44 3.78 -16.18
C GLU A 56 9.13 3.52 -15.43
N SER A 57 7.98 3.73 -16.09
CA SER A 57 6.67 3.45 -15.47
C SER A 57 6.57 1.98 -15.06
N VAL A 58 5.86 1.73 -13.97
CA VAL A 58 5.56 0.37 -13.52
C VAL A 58 4.28 -0.16 -14.18
N LEU A 59 3.27 0.72 -14.32
CA LEU A 59 2.00 0.40 -14.95
C LEU A 59 1.84 1.15 -16.27
N LEU A 60 1.26 0.46 -17.23
CA LEU A 60 1.00 0.96 -18.58
C LEU A 60 -0.47 0.71 -18.94
N ASP A 61 -1.03 1.56 -19.80
CA ASP A 61 -2.37 1.45 -20.34
C ASP A 61 -2.34 0.60 -21.60
N GLY A 62 -2.94 -0.59 -21.53
CA GLY A 62 -3.06 -1.52 -22.65
C GLY A 62 -4.31 -1.30 -23.51
N SER A 63 -5.25 -0.45 -23.10
CA SER A 63 -6.53 -0.26 -23.81
C SER A 63 -6.36 0.24 -25.25
N GLU A 64 -5.31 1.04 -25.49
CA GLU A 64 -4.97 1.58 -26.81
C GLU A 64 -3.71 0.93 -27.43
N ALA A 65 -3.16 -0.10 -26.79
CA ALA A 65 -1.94 -0.75 -27.26
C ALA A 65 -2.23 -1.57 -28.53
N THR A 66 -1.46 -1.30 -29.59
CA THR A 66 -1.51 -2.02 -30.86
C THR A 66 -0.08 -2.28 -31.32
N ASP A 67 0.13 -3.13 -32.33
CA ASP A 67 1.48 -3.39 -32.87
C ASP A 67 2.20 -2.10 -33.33
N GLU A 68 1.46 -1.02 -33.58
CA GLU A 68 1.98 0.29 -34.01
C GLU A 68 2.04 1.35 -32.90
N ASN A 69 1.34 1.14 -31.77
CA ASN A 69 1.27 2.11 -30.67
C ASN A 69 1.73 1.50 -29.35
N GLU A 70 2.77 2.10 -28.78
CA GLU A 70 3.27 1.72 -27.47
C GLU A 70 2.23 2.01 -26.37
N PRO A 71 2.10 1.13 -25.37
CA PRO A 71 1.23 1.36 -24.22
C PRO A 71 1.51 2.69 -23.52
N ALA A 72 0.46 3.44 -23.17
CA ALA A 72 0.62 4.73 -22.51
C ALA A 72 1.06 4.55 -21.04
N ARG A 73 1.75 5.54 -20.46
CA ARG A 73 2.15 5.47 -19.05
C ARG A 73 0.97 5.82 -18.14
N ILE A 74 0.71 4.96 -17.15
CA ILE A 74 -0.31 5.23 -16.14
C ILE A 74 0.18 6.27 -15.13
N GLY A 75 -0.60 7.34 -15.00
CA GLY A 75 -0.43 8.36 -13.98
C GLY A 75 -1.12 7.98 -12.68
N ARG A 76 -1.78 8.96 -12.05
CA ARG A 76 -2.64 8.70 -10.89
C ARG A 76 -4.06 8.51 -11.37
N GLU A 77 -4.70 7.41 -10.99
CA GLU A 77 -6.07 7.09 -11.41
C GLU A 77 -6.80 6.25 -10.36
N LEU A 78 -8.11 6.15 -10.54
CA LEU A 78 -8.98 5.21 -9.83
C LEU A 78 -9.39 4.12 -10.81
N VAL A 79 -9.15 2.87 -10.42
CA VAL A 79 -9.58 1.67 -11.13
C VAL A 79 -10.82 1.17 -10.42
N THR A 80 -11.97 1.33 -11.09
CA THR A 80 -13.30 1.12 -10.51
C THR A 80 -14.01 -0.10 -11.07
N SER A 81 -13.36 -0.89 -11.93
CA SER A 81 -13.92 -2.10 -12.52
C SER A 81 -12.84 -3.13 -12.85
N ALA A 82 -13.25 -4.40 -12.92
CA ALA A 82 -12.40 -5.49 -13.39
C ALA A 82 -11.95 -5.27 -14.84
N ASP A 83 -12.85 -4.83 -15.74
CA ASP A 83 -12.52 -4.55 -17.13
C ASP A 83 -11.36 -3.53 -17.25
N ARG A 84 -11.40 -2.45 -16.45
CA ARG A 84 -10.32 -1.47 -16.45
C ARG A 84 -9.02 -2.06 -15.86
N ALA A 85 -9.12 -2.93 -14.87
CA ALA A 85 -7.96 -3.59 -14.28
C ALA A 85 -7.27 -4.55 -15.28
N ASP A 86 -8.06 -5.23 -16.12
CA ASP A 86 -7.57 -6.13 -17.17
C ASP A 86 -6.81 -5.38 -18.27
N GLU A 87 -7.19 -4.13 -18.56
CA GLU A 87 -6.49 -3.26 -19.51
C GLU A 87 -5.14 -2.76 -19.01
N LEU A 88 -4.90 -2.75 -17.69
CA LEU A 88 -3.59 -2.35 -17.17
C LEU A 88 -2.56 -3.39 -17.55
N LEU A 89 -1.34 -2.97 -17.87
CA LEU A 89 -0.18 -3.84 -18.10
C LEU A 89 0.92 -3.51 -17.09
N VAL A 90 1.69 -4.51 -16.67
CA VAL A 90 2.89 -4.29 -15.84
C VAL A 90 4.12 -4.28 -16.74
N ALA A 91 4.89 -3.19 -16.69
CA ALA A 91 6.04 -2.98 -17.58
C ALA A 91 7.11 -4.07 -17.46
N GLU A 92 7.79 -4.40 -18.57
CA GLU A 92 8.79 -5.49 -18.67
C GLU A 92 9.97 -5.34 -17.69
N GLY A 93 10.34 -4.12 -17.31
CA GLY A 93 11.40 -3.86 -16.32
C GLY A 93 11.06 -4.24 -14.88
N VAL A 94 9.80 -4.51 -14.55
CA VAL A 94 9.36 -4.94 -13.21
C VAL A 94 9.72 -6.41 -12.98
N SER A 95 9.98 -6.86 -11.75
CA SER A 95 10.28 -8.29 -11.51
C SER A 95 9.05 -9.18 -11.73
N ASP A 96 9.23 -10.43 -12.17
CA ASP A 96 8.10 -11.35 -12.42
C ASP A 96 7.26 -11.60 -11.17
N ALA A 97 7.90 -11.71 -10.00
CA ALA A 97 7.21 -11.83 -8.72
C ALA A 97 6.35 -10.61 -8.37
N ASP A 98 6.80 -9.41 -8.75
CA ASP A 98 5.99 -8.20 -8.59
C ASP A 98 4.87 -8.12 -9.62
N ARG A 99 5.10 -8.57 -10.88
CA ARG A 99 4.05 -8.64 -11.90
C ARG A 99 2.91 -9.55 -11.47
N GLU A 100 3.24 -10.75 -10.99
CA GLU A 100 2.28 -11.73 -10.47
C GLU A 100 1.52 -11.14 -9.28
N ARG A 101 2.23 -10.54 -8.32
CA ARG A 101 1.59 -9.92 -7.15
C ARG A 101 0.61 -8.80 -7.54
N VAL A 102 0.95 -7.98 -8.54
CA VAL A 102 0.06 -6.93 -9.04
C VAL A 102 -1.18 -7.55 -9.69
N ARG A 103 -1.03 -8.59 -10.51
CA ARG A 103 -2.18 -9.27 -11.12
C ARG A 103 -3.10 -9.87 -10.08
N SER A 104 -2.58 -10.70 -9.18
CA SER A 104 -3.39 -11.29 -8.11
C SER A 104 -4.10 -10.23 -7.28
N PHE A 105 -3.44 -9.12 -6.96
CA PHE A 105 -4.07 -8.05 -6.20
C PHE A 105 -5.27 -7.41 -6.91
N LEU A 106 -5.16 -7.18 -8.22
CA LEU A 106 -6.24 -6.61 -9.04
C LEU A 106 -7.38 -7.62 -9.22
N ASP A 107 -7.05 -8.89 -9.47
CA ASP A 107 -8.02 -9.98 -9.68
C ASP A 107 -8.81 -10.32 -8.40
N GLU A 108 -8.18 -10.19 -7.23
CA GLU A 108 -8.80 -10.44 -5.92
C GLU A 108 -9.61 -9.25 -5.38
N THR A 109 -9.63 -8.11 -6.08
CA THR A 109 -10.37 -6.91 -5.62
C THR A 109 -11.86 -7.04 -5.95
N ASP A 110 -12.72 -6.77 -4.96
CA ASP A 110 -14.17 -6.72 -5.16
C ASP A 110 -14.61 -5.30 -5.56
N TYR A 111 -14.65 -5.01 -6.87
CA TYR A 111 -14.97 -3.67 -7.38
C TYR A 111 -16.42 -3.21 -7.09
N ASP A 112 -17.30 -4.07 -6.62
CA ASP A 112 -18.65 -3.68 -6.18
C ASP A 112 -18.64 -3.08 -4.74
N ALA A 113 -17.55 -3.25 -4.00
CA ALA A 113 -17.37 -2.74 -2.64
C ALA A 113 -16.11 -1.87 -2.48
N GLU A 114 -15.14 -2.04 -3.37
CA GLU A 114 -13.79 -1.51 -3.27
C GLU A 114 -13.40 -0.72 -4.53
N THR A 115 -12.39 0.12 -4.42
CA THR A 115 -11.81 0.83 -5.56
C THR A 115 -10.30 0.81 -5.42
N VAL A 116 -9.59 0.59 -6.52
CA VAL A 116 -8.12 0.61 -6.52
C VAL A 116 -7.64 2.01 -6.89
N TYR A 117 -6.77 2.58 -6.05
CA TYR A 117 -6.08 3.83 -6.35
C TYR A 117 -4.63 3.56 -6.73
N VAL A 118 -4.24 4.04 -7.91
CA VAL A 118 -2.88 3.90 -8.43
C VAL A 118 -2.16 5.25 -8.30
N SER A 119 -0.94 5.23 -7.77
CA SER A 119 -0.05 6.39 -7.73
C SER A 119 1.41 6.03 -8.00
N PRO A 120 1.98 6.49 -9.13
CA PRO A 120 3.41 6.43 -9.36
C PRO A 120 4.17 7.24 -8.32
N ALA A 121 5.31 6.73 -7.87
CA ALA A 121 6.18 7.39 -6.91
C ALA A 121 7.66 7.17 -7.26
N GLY A 122 8.41 8.26 -7.41
CA GLY A 122 9.87 8.20 -7.58
C GLY A 122 10.58 8.03 -6.23
N ILE A 123 11.57 7.15 -6.18
CA ILE A 123 12.39 6.91 -4.99
C ILE A 123 13.85 6.64 -5.36
N LEU A 124 14.77 6.84 -4.41
CA LEU A 124 16.14 6.38 -4.59
C LEU A 124 16.20 4.84 -4.50
N SER A 125 17.08 4.23 -5.30
CA SER A 125 17.24 2.79 -5.37
C SER A 125 17.49 2.17 -3.98
N CYS A 126 18.26 2.83 -3.13
CA CYS A 126 18.58 2.38 -1.77
C CYS A 126 17.53 2.72 -0.71
N GLN A 127 16.38 3.31 -1.07
CA GLN A 127 15.32 3.66 -0.14
C GLN A 127 14.05 2.82 -0.37
N ARG A 128 13.21 2.69 0.66
CA ARG A 128 11.84 2.15 0.59
C ARG A 128 10.83 3.15 1.16
N LEU A 129 9.56 2.96 0.80
CA LEU A 129 8.42 3.69 1.36
C LEU A 129 7.69 2.79 2.34
N GLU A 130 7.50 3.27 3.56
CA GLU A 130 6.54 2.72 4.51
C GLU A 130 5.29 3.59 4.48
N ILE A 131 4.16 2.97 4.16
CA ILE A 131 2.86 3.63 4.04
C ILE A 131 2.20 3.58 5.41
N HIS A 132 1.70 4.73 5.87
CA HIS A 132 1.08 4.86 7.18
C HIS A 132 -0.42 5.04 7.11
N SER A 133 -0.93 5.67 6.07
CA SER A 133 -2.37 5.81 5.90
C SER A 133 -2.71 6.20 4.49
N VAL A 134 -3.96 5.93 4.12
CA VAL A 134 -4.61 6.48 2.93
C VAL A 134 -5.94 7.07 3.34
N SER A 135 -6.27 8.24 2.82
CA SER A 135 -7.56 8.88 3.00
C SER A 135 -8.17 9.22 1.65
N TRP A 136 -9.49 9.15 1.60
CA TRP A 136 -10.24 9.41 0.38
C TRP A 136 -11.46 10.25 0.68
N GLN A 137 -11.87 11.00 -0.33
CA GLN A 137 -13.12 11.71 -0.43
C GLN A 137 -13.48 11.84 -1.92
N PRO A 138 -14.68 12.29 -2.30
CA PRO A 138 -15.06 12.40 -3.70
C PRO A 138 -14.03 13.17 -4.54
N GLY A 139 -13.45 12.49 -5.53
CA GLY A 139 -12.44 13.03 -6.45
C GLY A 139 -11.07 13.34 -5.84
N ARG A 140 -10.75 12.88 -4.62
CA ARG A 140 -9.42 13.09 -4.01
C ARG A 140 -8.97 11.91 -3.17
N VAL A 141 -7.72 11.50 -3.38
CA VAL A 141 -7.02 10.51 -2.54
C VAL A 141 -5.69 11.08 -2.06
N GLU A 142 -5.41 10.92 -0.77
CA GLU A 142 -4.17 11.37 -0.13
C GLU A 142 -3.59 10.23 0.69
N TYR A 143 -2.25 10.15 0.78
CA TYR A 143 -1.61 9.12 1.58
C TYR A 143 -0.41 9.67 2.36
N GLU A 144 -0.17 9.10 3.54
CA GLU A 144 0.95 9.44 4.38
C GLU A 144 1.99 8.33 4.37
N TYR A 145 3.27 8.70 4.36
CA TYR A 145 4.36 7.73 4.33
C TYR A 145 5.61 8.23 5.08
N CYS A 146 6.56 7.33 5.30
CA CYS A 146 7.94 7.70 5.57
C CYS A 146 8.90 6.98 4.63
N ARG A 147 10.09 7.55 4.47
CA ARG A 147 11.20 6.97 3.69
C ARG A 147 12.27 6.47 4.63
N GLU A 148 12.83 5.32 4.33
CA GLU A 148 14.01 4.77 5.02
C GLU A 148 14.89 3.98 4.06
N LEU A 149 16.08 3.57 4.51
CA LEU A 149 16.96 2.73 3.70
C LEU A 149 16.38 1.32 3.56
N ARG A 150 16.68 0.68 2.43
CA ARG A 150 16.38 -0.73 2.23
C ARG A 150 17.28 -1.59 3.13
N PRO A 151 16.82 -2.80 3.49
CA PRO A 151 17.65 -3.78 4.16
C PRO A 151 18.98 -4.03 3.42
N PRO A 152 20.08 -4.30 4.14
CA PRO A 152 21.43 -4.40 3.55
C PRO A 152 21.60 -5.58 2.59
N ASP A 153 20.74 -6.59 2.65
CA ASP A 153 20.71 -7.74 1.72
C ASP A 153 20.09 -7.38 0.36
N LYS A 154 19.53 -6.17 0.20
CA LYS A 154 18.92 -5.73 -1.05
C LYS A 154 19.89 -4.88 -1.86
N ALA A 155 20.26 -5.39 -3.02
CA ALA A 155 21.04 -4.65 -4.00
C ALA A 155 20.35 -3.32 -4.37
N CYS A 156 21.15 -2.26 -4.39
CA CYS A 156 20.75 -0.93 -4.79
C CYS A 156 21.98 -0.14 -5.26
N GLU A 157 21.74 0.97 -5.96
CA GLU A 157 22.78 1.87 -6.42
C GLU A 157 22.57 3.27 -5.82
N ALA A 158 23.63 3.85 -5.26
CA ALA A 158 23.56 5.16 -4.64
C ALA A 158 23.30 6.25 -5.70
N GLY A 159 22.39 7.17 -5.41
CA GLY A 159 22.02 8.25 -6.33
C GLY A 159 21.09 7.85 -7.48
N THR A 160 20.93 6.57 -7.76
CA THR A 160 20.03 6.07 -8.82
C THR A 160 18.57 6.23 -8.41
N ARG A 161 17.77 6.80 -9.31
CA ARG A 161 16.31 6.93 -9.15
C ARG A 161 15.61 5.74 -9.79
N VAL A 162 14.59 5.25 -9.11
CA VAL A 162 13.71 4.19 -9.57
C VAL A 162 12.26 4.62 -9.40
N THR A 163 11.35 3.92 -10.06
CA THR A 163 9.91 4.21 -10.00
C THR A 163 9.19 3.08 -9.29
N LEU A 164 8.28 3.44 -8.39
CA LEU A 164 7.30 2.56 -7.77
C LEU A 164 5.92 2.86 -8.36
N ALA A 165 5.04 1.87 -8.40
CA ALA A 165 3.61 2.12 -8.35
C ALA A 165 3.11 1.77 -6.95
N LEU A 166 2.37 2.69 -6.34
CA LEU A 166 1.62 2.44 -5.11
C LEU A 166 0.19 2.11 -5.53
N ILE A 167 -0.23 0.88 -5.26
CA ILE A 167 -1.54 0.36 -5.69
C ILE A 167 -2.32 0.05 -4.42
N PHE A 168 -3.20 0.97 -4.02
CA PHE A 168 -3.99 0.90 -2.79
C PHE A 168 -5.34 0.27 -3.08
N ARG A 169 -5.82 -0.59 -2.20
CA ARG A 169 -7.23 -1.03 -2.17
C ARG A 169 -7.97 -0.14 -1.17
N LEU A 170 -8.95 0.62 -1.66
CA LEU A 170 -9.80 1.47 -0.85
C LEU A 170 -11.10 0.73 -0.54
N PRO A 171 -11.53 0.63 0.74
CA PRO A 171 -12.78 -0.04 1.12
C PRO A 171 -13.99 0.86 0.87
N ALA A 172 -14.09 1.38 -0.35
CA ALA A 172 -15.16 2.25 -0.80
C ALA A 172 -15.30 2.20 -2.32
N VAL A 173 -16.54 2.30 -2.80
CA VAL A 173 -16.86 2.53 -4.20
C VAL A 173 -16.79 4.02 -4.48
N LEU A 174 -15.82 4.44 -5.30
CA LEU A 174 -15.62 5.82 -5.71
C LEU A 174 -15.92 5.98 -7.20
N ASP A 175 -16.34 7.19 -7.59
CA ASP A 175 -16.43 7.54 -9.01
C ASP A 175 -15.01 7.57 -9.62
N ASP A 176 -14.89 7.18 -10.88
CA ASP A 176 -13.65 7.13 -11.67
C ASP A 176 -12.87 8.46 -11.73
N ARG A 177 -13.58 9.58 -11.55
CA ARG A 177 -13.02 10.91 -11.76
C ARG A 177 -12.17 11.42 -10.58
N LEU A 178 -10.87 11.14 -10.64
CA LEU A 178 -9.87 11.77 -9.78
C LEU A 178 -9.65 13.25 -10.19
N ARG A 179 -9.82 14.19 -9.25
CA ARG A 179 -9.60 15.63 -9.45
C ARG A 179 -8.34 16.15 -8.76
N GLY A 180 -7.86 15.43 -7.75
CA GLY A 180 -6.67 15.80 -7.02
C GLY A 180 -6.12 14.62 -6.24
N SER A 181 -4.83 14.68 -5.95
CA SER A 181 -4.18 13.67 -5.13
C SER A 181 -2.98 14.27 -4.43
N GLY A 182 -2.73 13.79 -3.22
CA GLY A 182 -1.71 14.32 -2.33
C GLY A 182 -0.86 13.22 -1.73
N SER A 183 0.32 13.58 -1.26
CA SER A 183 1.14 12.70 -0.46
C SER A 183 1.91 13.52 0.55
N SER A 184 1.87 13.15 1.82
CA SER A 184 2.69 13.74 2.88
C SER A 184 3.71 12.69 3.33
N GLY A 185 4.95 13.12 3.59
CA GLY A 185 5.93 12.16 4.10
C GLY A 185 7.15 12.78 4.73
N ARG A 186 7.82 11.96 5.54
CA ARG A 186 9.03 12.32 6.29
C ARG A 186 10.18 11.36 5.99
N SER A 187 11.40 11.79 6.30
CA SER A 187 12.59 10.93 6.28
C SER A 187 13.54 11.32 7.43
N PRO A 188 14.11 10.36 8.18
CA PRO A 188 13.80 8.93 8.15
C PRO A 188 12.43 8.62 8.79
N CYS A 189 12.01 7.36 8.73
CA CYS A 189 10.95 6.85 9.60
C CYS A 189 11.32 7.05 11.08
N ARG A 190 10.31 7.32 11.94
CA ARG A 190 10.52 7.57 13.39
C ARG A 190 10.81 6.27 14.16
N THR A 191 10.17 5.20 13.72
CA THR A 191 10.44 3.82 14.10
C THR A 191 10.91 3.15 12.83
N THR A 192 12.07 2.49 12.87
CA THR A 192 12.54 1.64 11.80
C THR A 192 12.49 0.21 12.32
N ASP A 193 11.86 -0.71 11.58
CA ASP A 193 11.98 -2.15 11.88
C ASP A 193 13.41 -2.64 11.64
N THR A 194 14.19 -1.88 10.85
CA THR A 194 15.61 -2.10 10.68
C THR A 194 16.35 -1.65 11.94
N GLU A 195 16.78 -2.60 12.76
CA GLU A 195 17.81 -2.37 13.77
C GLU A 195 19.12 -2.04 13.05
N TYR A 196 19.39 -0.74 12.85
CA TYR A 196 20.73 -0.34 12.47
C TYR A 196 21.63 -0.55 13.70
N ALA A 197 22.69 -1.34 13.55
CA ALA A 197 23.78 -1.26 14.51
C ALA A 197 24.25 0.20 14.52
N VAL A 198 24.03 0.88 15.64
CA VAL A 198 24.51 2.25 15.83
C VAL A 198 26.04 2.16 15.80
N ILE A 199 26.64 2.56 14.68
CA ILE A 199 28.08 2.80 14.65
C ILE A 199 28.28 4.09 15.42
N ASP A 200 28.79 3.97 16.65
CA ASP A 200 29.16 5.12 17.44
C ASP A 200 30.14 5.98 16.64
N GLY A 201 29.90 7.29 16.55
CA GLY A 201 30.71 8.19 15.71
C GLY A 201 32.19 8.28 16.12
N ASN A 202 32.53 7.68 17.27
CA ASN A 202 33.88 7.58 17.82
C ASN A 202 34.44 6.13 17.78
N ALA A 203 33.76 5.20 17.12
CA ALA A 203 34.26 3.85 16.91
C ALA A 203 35.28 3.87 15.77
N THR A 204 36.56 3.78 16.13
CA THR A 204 37.62 3.44 15.16
C THR A 204 37.38 2.02 14.70
N VAL A 205 36.73 1.85 13.54
CA VAL A 205 36.64 0.55 12.87
C VAL A 205 38.03 0.24 12.33
N THR A 206 38.73 -0.69 12.97
CA THR A 206 39.98 -1.24 12.43
C THR A 206 39.67 -1.90 11.10
N GLY A 207 40.14 -1.28 10.01
CA GLY A 207 40.06 -1.90 8.68
C GLY A 207 40.69 -3.30 8.73
N ASN A 208 40.03 -4.27 8.11
CA ASN A 208 40.62 -5.59 7.95
C ASN A 208 41.97 -5.43 7.23
N ALA A 209 43.04 -5.94 7.83
CA ALA A 209 44.42 -5.75 7.36
C ALA A 209 44.66 -6.24 5.92
N THR A 210 43.72 -7.01 5.35
CA THR A 210 43.82 -7.58 4.01
C THR A 210 43.83 -6.56 2.87
N ALA A 211 43.50 -5.28 3.10
CA ALA A 211 43.55 -4.25 2.04
C ALA A 211 44.89 -3.48 1.96
N ALA A 212 45.78 -3.64 2.93
CA ALA A 212 47.01 -2.85 3.01
C ALA A 212 48.24 -3.51 2.35
N ASP A 213 48.19 -4.81 2.06
CA ASP A 213 49.37 -5.56 1.61
C ASP A 213 49.59 -5.58 0.08
N GLU A 214 48.69 -5.01 -0.73
CA GLU A 214 48.78 -5.08 -2.21
C GLU A 214 49.34 -3.80 -2.89
N TRP A 215 49.84 -2.83 -2.12
CA TRP A 215 50.38 -1.56 -2.67
C TRP A 215 51.77 -1.21 -2.11
N GLY A 216 52.71 -2.15 -2.19
CA GLY A 216 54.06 -1.94 -1.70
C GLY A 216 55.13 -2.71 -2.47
N ASP A 217 55.28 -2.45 -3.77
CA ASP A 217 56.59 -2.38 -4.46
C ASP A 217 56.40 -1.99 -5.95
N PHE A 218 56.64 -0.71 -6.26
CA PHE A 218 57.00 -0.20 -7.59
C PHE A 218 58.00 0.95 -7.45
#